data_AF-G8BPY3-F1
#
_entry.id   AF-G8BPY3-F1
#
_cell.length_a   1.000
_cell.length_b   1.000
_cell.length_c   1.000
_cell.angle_alpha   90.00
_cell.angle_beta   90.00
_cell.angle_gamma   90.00
#
_symmetry.space_group_name_H-M   'P 1'
#
loop_
_entity.id
_entity.type
_entity.pdbx_description
1 polymer ?
#
loop_
_entity_poly.entity_id
_entity_poly.type
_entity_poly.pdbx_seq_one_letter_code
_entity_poly.pdbx_strand_id
1 'polypeptide(L)'
;MSTKKSVFSRWNKTAILDLIEKLKVNDIPYSLKKTELIGLLENHLKTLDTPLDDVLEYPELVEFYSNQKHDGKELKKEEDDSASLDDSNEANRSKMSNFIDFTRLLPKKTADDEGIHSQEDEEYVYRSDEDLEDEDALDADELQSELDDLLAMEEHTPLQRIVLKLQQWNENVQDYLSTVYSIAFILHLVEFTIFFKYLLSHYPACDDLDVKENLMIVVPNILLWFTVAIAIPCLVSYYFNFIRYDLPSMEFDPMIFSVVKIGFAYTLSGHSQALQIPKSLCHYEELRTFAELYKDALGQLPLFIGLVGCVLTLYIF
;
A
#
# COMPACT_ATOMS: atom_id res chain seq x y z
N MET A 1 33.92 25.69 30.07
CA MET A 1 32.48 25.61 29.81
C MET A 1 32.14 24.15 29.56
N SER A 2 31.39 23.53 30.47
CA SER A 2 31.01 22.11 30.36
C SER A 2 29.93 21.99 29.29
N THR A 3 30.26 21.40 28.13
CA THR A 3 29.29 21.07 27.10
C THR A 3 28.44 19.92 27.62
N LYS A 4 27.29 20.23 28.25
CA LYS A 4 26.27 19.23 28.60
C LYS A 4 25.94 18.45 27.32
N LYS A 5 26.13 17.14 27.36
CA LYS A 5 25.91 16.24 26.22
C LYS A 5 24.40 16.18 25.97
N SER A 6 23.96 16.71 24.83
CA SER A 6 22.55 16.70 24.40
C SER A 6 21.96 15.28 24.44
N VAL A 7 20.70 15.14 24.86
CA VAL A 7 19.93 13.90 24.83
C VAL A 7 19.87 13.34 23.41
N PHE A 8 19.68 14.22 22.42
CA PHE A 8 19.62 13.88 21.00
C PHE A 8 20.97 13.49 20.38
N SER A 9 22.08 13.64 21.11
CA SER A 9 23.40 13.20 20.62
C SER A 9 23.47 11.70 20.36
N ARG A 10 22.67 10.90 21.07
CA ARG A 10 22.58 9.43 20.94
C ARG A 10 21.76 8.99 19.73
N TRP A 11 20.93 9.86 19.17
CA TRP A 11 19.99 9.51 18.11
C TRP A 11 20.63 9.51 16.73
N ASN A 12 20.07 8.77 15.78
CA ASN A 12 20.52 8.80 14.38
C ASN A 12 20.05 10.09 13.69
N LYS A 13 20.77 10.53 12.64
CA LYS A 13 20.43 11.77 11.91
C LYS A 13 19.02 11.70 11.31
N THR A 14 18.60 10.52 10.84
CA THR A 14 17.26 10.27 10.30
C THR A 14 16.18 10.47 11.36
N ALA A 15 16.32 9.87 12.54
CA ALA A 15 15.36 10.03 13.64
C ALA A 15 15.22 11.49 14.11
N ILE A 16 16.28 12.29 14.00
CA ILE A 16 16.23 13.73 14.31
C ILE A 16 15.44 14.49 13.24
N LEU A 17 15.61 14.13 11.96
CA LEU A 17 14.85 14.72 10.85
C LEU A 17 13.37 14.33 10.91
N ASP A 18 13.06 13.07 11.21
CA ASP A 18 11.67 12.61 11.37
C ASP A 18 10.95 13.38 12.49
N LEU A 19 11.63 13.61 13.62
CA LEU A 19 11.08 14.40 14.72
C LEU A 19 10.90 15.88 14.33
N ILE A 20 11.84 16.47 13.60
CA ILE A 20 11.74 17.84 13.06
C ILE A 20 10.54 18.00 12.13
N GLU A 21 10.33 17.01 11.25
CA GLU A 21 9.22 16.99 10.30
C GLU A 21 7.87 16.82 11.04
N LYS A 22 7.83 15.92 12.02
CA LYS A 22 6.66 15.72 12.89
C LYS A 22 6.29 16.99 13.67
N LEU A 23 7.29 17.74 14.15
CA LEU A 23 7.12 19.03 14.81
C LEU A 23 6.83 20.20 13.86
N LYS A 24 6.78 19.95 12.54
CA LYS A 24 6.55 20.96 11.49
C LYS A 24 7.49 22.16 11.60
N VAL A 25 8.75 21.92 11.95
CA VAL A 25 9.77 22.99 11.95
C VAL A 25 10.14 23.27 10.50
N ASN A 26 9.62 24.38 9.97
CA ASN A 26 9.77 24.74 8.55
C ASN A 26 11.25 24.94 8.14
N ASP A 27 11.53 24.62 6.88
CA ASP A 27 12.72 25.02 6.11
C ASP A 27 14.09 24.58 6.67
N ILE A 28 14.24 23.32 7.07
CA ILE A 28 15.54 22.76 7.47
C ILE A 28 16.21 21.99 6.31
N PRO A 29 17.34 22.47 5.75
CA PRO A 29 18.07 21.74 4.71
C PRO A 29 18.55 20.36 5.17
N TYR A 30 18.27 19.31 4.40
CA TYR A 30 18.74 17.94 4.68
C TYR A 30 20.28 17.79 4.71
N SER A 31 21.01 18.77 4.15
CA SER A 31 22.47 18.83 4.12
C SER A 31 23.12 19.25 5.45
N LEU A 32 22.36 19.76 6.44
CA LEU A 32 22.89 20.19 7.73
C LEU A 32 23.58 19.07 8.51
N LYS A 33 24.59 19.43 9.31
CA LYS A 33 25.31 18.48 10.17
C LYS A 33 24.41 18.08 11.35
N LYS A 34 24.57 16.84 11.83
CA LYS A 34 23.81 16.30 12.97
C LYS A 34 23.85 17.23 14.20
N THR A 35 24.99 17.84 14.48
CA THR A 35 25.16 18.77 15.61
C THR A 35 24.35 20.06 15.47
N GLU A 36 24.18 20.55 14.24
CA GLU A 36 23.42 21.76 13.93
C GLU A 36 21.91 21.47 13.99
N LEU A 37 21.49 20.31 13.48
CA LEU A 37 20.10 19.83 13.59
C LEU A 37 19.65 19.69 15.05
N ILE A 38 20.51 19.12 15.91
CA ILE A 38 20.26 19.02 17.35
C ILE A 38 20.09 20.42 17.97
N GLY A 39 20.94 21.37 17.60
CA GLY A 39 20.85 22.74 18.10
C GLY A 39 19.55 23.44 17.70
N LEU A 40 19.10 23.27 16.45
CA LEU A 40 17.84 23.82 15.96
C LEU A 40 16.63 23.21 16.70
N LEU A 41 16.63 21.88 16.84
CA LEU A 41 15.57 21.16 17.54
C LEU A 41 15.48 21.59 19.01
N GLU A 42 16.61 21.65 19.73
CA GLU A 42 16.63 22.09 21.12
C GLU A 42 16.19 23.54 21.30
N ASN A 43 16.57 24.43 20.38
CA ASN A 43 16.15 25.82 20.42
C ASN A 43 14.65 25.93 20.16
N HIS A 44 14.12 25.19 19.19
CA HIS A 44 12.69 25.17 18.90
C HIS A 44 11.89 24.68 20.11
N LEU A 45 12.27 23.53 20.69
CA LEU A 45 11.62 22.96 21.87
C LEU A 45 11.71 23.87 23.12
N LYS A 46 12.75 24.70 23.25
CA LYS A 46 12.87 25.71 24.32
C LYS A 46 12.07 26.99 24.08
N THR A 47 11.70 27.26 22.83
CA THR A 47 10.97 28.48 22.44
C THR A 47 9.46 28.26 22.49
N LEU A 48 8.99 27.01 22.60
CA LEU A 48 7.58 26.70 22.79
C LEU A 48 7.12 27.11 24.20
N ASP A 49 6.09 27.96 24.28
CA ASP A 49 5.50 28.45 25.54
C ASP A 49 4.86 27.34 26.38
N THR A 50 4.46 26.24 25.75
CA THR A 50 3.87 25.06 26.40
C THR A 50 4.65 23.79 26.03
N PRO A 51 4.97 22.92 27.01
CA PRO A 51 5.56 21.62 26.69
C PRO A 51 4.57 20.81 25.86
N LEU A 52 5.07 20.19 24.79
CA LEU A 52 4.30 19.25 23.96
C LEU A 52 3.91 18.02 24.80
N ASP A 53 2.77 17.38 24.47
CA ASP A 53 2.32 16.16 25.13
C ASP A 53 3.30 15.01 24.85
N ASP A 54 4.13 14.73 25.85
CA ASP A 54 5.16 13.71 25.85
C ASP A 54 4.63 12.32 26.20
N VAL A 55 3.33 12.17 26.51
CA VAL A 55 2.73 10.88 26.91
C VAL A 55 2.05 10.18 25.74
N LEU A 56 1.32 10.92 24.89
CA LEU A 56 0.53 10.34 23.80
C LEU A 56 1.08 10.66 22.41
N GLU A 57 1.55 11.88 22.17
CA GLU A 57 1.87 12.35 20.82
C GLU A 57 3.38 12.28 20.52
N TYR A 58 4.24 12.58 21.50
CA TYR A 58 5.70 12.59 21.36
C TYR A 58 6.41 11.84 22.50
N PRO A 59 6.23 10.50 22.64
CA PRO A 59 6.89 9.71 23.68
C PRO A 59 8.42 9.81 23.64
N GLU A 60 8.97 10.12 22.47
CA GLU A 60 10.39 10.33 22.26
C GLU A 60 10.95 11.63 22.89
N LEU A 61 10.10 12.57 23.34
CA LEU A 61 10.50 13.81 24.03
C LEU A 61 10.53 13.69 25.58
N VAL A 62 10.09 12.56 26.14
CA VAL A 62 10.04 12.33 27.60
C VAL A 62 11.41 12.52 28.26
N GLU A 63 12.48 11.99 27.65
CA GLU A 63 13.84 12.14 28.17
C GLU A 63 14.33 13.61 28.14
N PHE A 64 13.87 14.40 27.17
CA PHE A 64 14.25 15.81 27.06
C PHE A 64 13.56 16.66 28.13
N TYR A 65 12.25 16.52 28.33
CA TYR A 65 11.52 17.28 29.35
C TYR A 65 11.84 16.83 30.78
N SER A 66 12.11 15.54 30.99
CA SER A 66 12.54 15.02 32.29
C SER A 66 13.88 15.60 32.73
N ASN A 67 14.81 15.82 31.79
CA ASN A 67 16.09 16.45 32.07
C ASN A 67 15.98 17.97 32.32
N GLN A 68 15.01 18.66 31.71
CA GLN A 68 14.77 20.08 31.99
C GLN A 68 14.15 20.33 33.37
N LYS A 69 13.22 19.47 33.81
CA LYS A 69 12.61 19.56 35.16
C LYS A 69 13.65 19.46 36.28
N HIS A 70 14.76 18.77 36.04
CA HIS A 70 15.85 18.63 37.01
C HIS A 70 16.82 19.84 37.10
N ASP A 71 16.78 20.78 36.15
CA ASP A 71 17.68 21.95 36.10
C ASP A 71 17.07 23.25 36.69
N GLY A 72 15.83 23.21 37.19
CA GLY A 72 15.29 24.16 38.18
C GLY A 72 15.03 25.61 37.72
N LYS A 73 13.76 25.92 37.44
CA LYS A 73 13.07 27.15 37.88
C LYS A 73 11.56 26.99 37.67
N GLU A 74 10.85 26.70 38.75
CA GLU A 74 9.41 26.87 38.85
C GLU A 74 9.06 28.33 38.51
N LEU A 75 8.42 28.55 37.36
CA LEU A 75 7.76 29.83 37.08
C LEU A 75 6.41 29.80 37.77
N LYS A 76 6.31 30.60 38.84
CA LYS A 76 5.09 30.90 39.57
C LYS A 76 4.04 31.44 38.62
N LYS A 77 2.83 30.86 38.70
CA LYS A 77 1.59 31.49 38.26
C LYS A 77 1.39 32.79 39.05
N GLU A 78 1.25 33.89 38.34
CA GLU A 78 0.54 35.07 38.84
C GLU A 78 -0.86 35.05 38.22
N GLU A 79 -1.85 34.87 39.08
CA GLU A 79 -3.23 35.29 38.87
C GLU A 79 -3.26 36.82 38.97
N ASP A 80 -3.85 37.52 38.00
CA ASP A 80 -4.68 38.67 38.32
C ASP A 80 -5.76 38.91 37.26
N ASP A 81 -6.94 39.21 37.79
CA ASP A 81 -8.22 39.39 37.13
C ASP A 81 -8.30 40.72 36.35
N SER A 82 -8.97 40.72 35.19
CA SER A 82 -10.00 41.73 34.91
C SER A 82 -10.88 41.35 33.71
N ALA A 83 -12.17 41.51 33.95
CA ALA A 83 -13.29 41.07 33.15
C ALA A 83 -13.78 42.09 32.11
N SER A 84 -14.37 41.58 31.02
CA SER A 84 -15.63 42.04 30.37
C SER A 84 -15.84 41.22 29.08
N LEU A 85 -16.76 40.24 29.05
CA LEU A 85 -18.20 40.33 28.72
C LEU A 85 -18.54 40.38 27.20
N ASP A 86 -19.49 39.49 26.85
CA ASP A 86 -20.35 39.38 25.64
C ASP A 86 -19.72 38.86 24.32
N ASP A 87 -20.35 37.95 23.55
CA ASP A 87 -21.63 37.23 23.65
C ASP A 87 -21.64 36.12 22.56
N SER A 88 -22.42 35.06 22.79
CA SER A 88 -23.04 34.13 21.82
C SER A 88 -22.18 33.16 20.98
N ASN A 89 -22.17 31.86 21.30
CA ASN A 89 -23.23 30.94 20.84
C ASN A 89 -22.97 29.50 21.32
N GLU A 90 -24.02 28.95 21.92
CA GLU A 90 -24.11 27.63 22.55
C GLU A 90 -24.70 26.59 21.58
N ALA A 91 -24.49 25.31 21.88
CA ALA A 91 -25.11 24.11 21.31
C ALA A 91 -24.50 23.50 20.03
N ASN A 92 -23.62 22.50 20.20
CA ASN A 92 -23.94 21.11 19.83
C ASN A 92 -22.82 20.13 20.23
N ARG A 93 -22.89 19.62 21.46
CA ARG A 93 -22.36 18.31 21.84
C ARG A 93 -23.47 17.29 21.62
N SER A 94 -23.29 16.33 20.71
CA SER A 94 -23.82 14.95 20.85
C SER A 94 -23.66 14.16 19.55
N LYS A 95 -22.89 13.07 19.64
CA LYS A 95 -23.08 11.78 18.95
C LYS A 95 -23.07 11.76 17.42
N MET A 96 -22.02 11.17 16.84
CA MET A 96 -22.18 10.19 15.75
C MET A 96 -20.91 9.33 15.62
N SER A 97 -20.80 8.32 16.49
CA SER A 97 -20.08 7.10 16.17
C SER A 97 -20.85 6.40 15.06
N ASN A 98 -20.45 6.61 13.80
CA ASN A 98 -20.89 5.76 12.70
C ASN A 98 -20.14 4.42 12.78
N PHE A 99 -20.55 3.59 13.73
CA PHE A 99 -20.29 2.16 13.67
C PHE A 99 -21.32 1.57 12.69
N ILE A 100 -20.83 0.94 11.64
CA ILE A 100 -21.60 0.40 10.53
C ILE A 100 -22.49 -0.73 11.07
N ASP A 101 -23.81 -0.55 10.93
CA ASP A 101 -24.83 -1.53 11.30
C ASP A 101 -24.82 -2.70 10.31
N PHE A 102 -24.14 -3.78 10.71
CA PHE A 102 -23.87 -4.97 9.88
C PHE A 102 -25.07 -5.93 9.75
N THR A 103 -26.22 -5.62 10.38
CA THR A 103 -27.42 -6.48 10.33
C THR A 103 -28.27 -6.29 9.07
N ARG A 104 -27.94 -5.33 8.20
CA ARG A 104 -28.68 -5.04 6.96
C ARG A 104 -28.28 -5.87 5.72
N LEU A 105 -27.31 -6.78 5.82
CA LEU A 105 -26.85 -7.59 4.68
C LEU A 105 -27.27 -9.06 4.70
N LEU A 106 -28.21 -9.46 5.57
CA LEU A 106 -28.86 -10.76 5.44
C LEU A 106 -29.93 -10.71 4.33
N PRO A 107 -29.90 -11.63 3.35
CA PRO A 107 -30.87 -11.65 2.27
C PRO A 107 -32.25 -11.99 2.81
N LYS A 108 -33.19 -11.06 2.60
CA LYS A 108 -34.61 -11.24 2.89
C LYS A 108 -35.15 -12.35 2.00
N LYS A 109 -35.39 -13.52 2.59
CA LYS A 109 -36.06 -14.65 1.95
C LYS A 109 -37.51 -14.24 1.64
N THR A 110 -37.78 -13.80 0.42
CA THR A 110 -39.13 -13.64 -0.11
C THR A 110 -39.68 -15.03 -0.41
N ALA A 111 -40.57 -15.50 0.44
CA ALA A 111 -41.49 -16.59 0.13
C ALA A 111 -42.87 -15.97 -0.09
N ASP A 112 -43.24 -15.80 -1.37
CA ASP A 112 -44.63 -15.79 -1.82
C ASP A 112 -45.10 -17.27 -1.70
N ASP A 113 -46.02 -17.62 -0.82
CA ASP A 113 -47.49 -17.50 -0.93
C ASP A 113 -48.05 -18.15 -2.21
N GLU A 114 -48.50 -19.41 -2.09
CA GLU A 114 -49.86 -19.81 -2.49
C GLU A 114 -50.29 -21.01 -1.62
N GLY A 115 -51.42 -20.84 -0.92
CA GLY A 115 -51.93 -21.78 0.07
C GLY A 115 -52.75 -22.95 -0.48
N ILE A 116 -53.25 -23.77 0.46
CA ILE A 116 -54.47 -24.57 0.35
C ILE A 116 -54.93 -24.95 1.78
N HIS A 117 -56.23 -24.79 2.00
CA HIS A 117 -57.07 -25.28 3.08
C HIS A 117 -56.71 -26.65 3.66
N SER A 118 -56.82 -26.80 4.98
CA SER A 118 -57.93 -27.57 5.61
C SER A 118 -57.89 -27.47 7.14
N GLN A 119 -59.08 -27.29 7.72
CA GLN A 119 -59.42 -27.47 9.13
C GLN A 119 -58.98 -28.84 9.64
N GLU A 120 -58.59 -28.94 10.90
CA GLU A 120 -59.08 -29.99 11.79
C GLU A 120 -58.93 -29.55 13.25
N ASP A 121 -60.03 -29.72 13.97
CA ASP A 121 -60.24 -29.44 15.38
C ASP A 121 -59.48 -30.45 16.25
N GLU A 122 -58.71 -30.00 17.24
CA GLU A 122 -58.43 -30.83 18.42
C GLU A 122 -58.54 -30.02 19.73
N GLU A 123 -59.68 -30.25 20.37
CA GLU A 123 -60.01 -29.97 21.75
C GLU A 123 -59.27 -30.97 22.67
N TYR A 124 -58.36 -30.52 23.54
CA TYR A 124 -58.00 -31.30 24.74
C TYR A 124 -57.69 -30.43 25.97
N VAL A 125 -58.71 -30.37 26.83
CA VAL A 125 -58.71 -30.66 28.29
C VAL A 125 -57.58 -30.06 29.14
N TYR A 126 -57.94 -29.02 29.89
CA TYR A 126 -57.31 -28.62 31.15
C TYR A 126 -57.42 -29.76 32.18
N ARG A 127 -56.29 -30.22 32.71
CA ARG A 127 -56.24 -31.02 33.94
C ARG A 127 -55.26 -30.37 34.93
N SER A 128 -55.83 -29.96 36.05
CA SER A 128 -55.18 -29.40 37.23
C SER A 128 -54.52 -30.50 38.05
N ASP A 129 -53.43 -30.09 38.71
CA ASP A 129 -52.82 -30.59 39.94
C ASP A 129 -52.21 -32.01 39.94
N GLU A 130 -50.89 -32.08 40.15
CA GLU A 130 -50.35 -32.79 41.32
C GLU A 130 -48.86 -32.47 41.53
N ASP A 131 -48.52 -32.31 42.81
CA ASP A 131 -47.25 -31.90 43.38
C ASP A 131 -46.05 -32.75 42.95
N LEU A 132 -44.94 -32.09 42.58
CA LEU A 132 -43.61 -32.63 42.77
C LEU A 132 -42.70 -31.56 43.37
N GLU A 133 -42.34 -31.84 44.61
CA GLU A 133 -41.42 -31.13 45.48
C GLU A 133 -40.00 -31.09 44.92
N ASP A 134 -39.31 -29.98 45.20
CA ASP A 134 -37.87 -29.84 45.43
C ASP A 134 -36.90 -30.58 44.48
N GLU A 135 -36.51 -29.89 43.40
CA GLU A 135 -35.11 -29.99 42.91
C GLU A 135 -34.58 -28.59 42.59
N ASP A 136 -33.31 -28.41 42.94
CA ASP A 136 -32.59 -27.15 43.07
C ASP A 136 -32.86 -26.15 41.95
N ALA A 137 -33.24 -24.93 42.34
CA ALA A 137 -33.19 -23.75 41.49
C ALA A 137 -31.73 -23.45 41.15
N LEU A 138 -31.17 -24.19 40.18
CA LEU A 138 -30.02 -23.77 39.41
C LEU A 138 -30.35 -22.40 38.82
N ASP A 139 -29.62 -21.38 39.27
CA ASP A 139 -29.79 -19.98 38.87
C ASP A 139 -29.86 -19.91 37.34
N ALA A 140 -31.07 -19.65 36.82
CA ALA A 140 -31.28 -19.45 35.39
C ALA A 140 -30.40 -18.32 34.86
N ASP A 141 -30.03 -17.36 35.72
CA ASP A 141 -29.10 -16.28 35.42
C ASP A 141 -27.64 -16.76 35.23
N GLU A 142 -27.20 -17.81 35.93
CA GLU A 142 -25.84 -18.39 35.76
C GLU A 142 -25.75 -19.22 34.48
N LEU A 143 -26.82 -19.96 34.14
CA LEU A 143 -26.92 -20.70 32.89
C LEU A 143 -27.05 -19.78 31.67
N GLN A 144 -27.73 -18.64 31.83
CA GLN A 144 -27.88 -17.64 30.77
C GLN A 144 -26.59 -16.82 30.58
N SER A 145 -25.83 -16.58 31.67
CA SER A 145 -24.48 -16.03 31.62
C SER A 145 -23.48 -16.97 30.92
N GLU A 146 -23.48 -18.27 31.22
CA GLU A 146 -22.61 -19.24 30.52
C GLU A 146 -23.01 -19.41 29.05
N LEU A 147 -24.32 -19.33 28.73
CA LEU A 147 -24.80 -19.41 27.36
C LEU A 147 -24.46 -18.15 26.55
N ASP A 148 -24.53 -16.97 27.16
CA ASP A 148 -24.11 -15.70 26.54
C ASP A 148 -22.58 -15.64 26.37
N ASP A 149 -21.79 -16.20 27.30
CA ASP A 149 -20.33 -16.33 27.14
C ASP A 149 -19.95 -17.39 26.09
N LEU A 150 -20.72 -18.49 25.96
CA LEU A 150 -20.54 -19.48 24.90
C LEU A 150 -20.97 -18.94 23.53
N LEU A 151 -22.04 -18.16 23.46
CA LEU A 151 -22.47 -17.46 22.24
C LEU A 151 -21.50 -16.34 21.85
N ALA A 152 -20.92 -15.62 22.82
CA ALA A 152 -19.87 -14.64 22.59
C ALA A 152 -18.54 -15.30 22.14
N MET A 153 -18.28 -16.55 22.55
CA MET A 153 -17.17 -17.36 22.01
C MET A 153 -17.46 -17.95 20.62
N GLU A 154 -18.73 -18.16 20.25
CA GLU A 154 -19.14 -18.69 18.95
C GLU A 154 -19.26 -17.61 17.85
N GLU A 155 -19.32 -16.32 18.23
CA GLU A 155 -19.41 -15.17 17.32
C GLU A 155 -18.14 -14.87 16.49
N HIS A 156 -17.08 -15.67 16.61
CA HIS A 156 -16.00 -15.71 15.63
C HIS A 156 -15.86 -17.08 15.00
N THR A 157 -16.97 -17.57 14.42
CA THR A 157 -16.93 -18.74 13.55
C THR A 157 -15.75 -18.61 12.56
N PRO A 158 -14.94 -19.66 12.38
CA PRO A 158 -13.76 -19.63 11.52
C PRO A 158 -14.10 -19.21 10.08
N LEU A 159 -15.35 -19.41 9.66
CA LEU A 159 -15.89 -18.94 8.38
C LEU A 159 -15.93 -17.41 8.29
N GLN A 160 -16.36 -16.68 9.33
CA GLN A 160 -16.35 -15.22 9.31
C GLN A 160 -14.92 -14.67 9.20
N ARG A 161 -13.95 -15.29 9.88
CA ARG A 161 -12.54 -14.91 9.75
C ARG A 161 -12.01 -15.16 8.33
N ILE A 162 -12.42 -16.25 7.69
CA ILE A 162 -12.08 -16.54 6.29
C ILE A 162 -12.69 -15.50 5.36
N VAL A 163 -13.96 -15.14 5.56
CA VAL A 163 -14.67 -14.12 4.77
C VAL A 163 -14.00 -12.76 4.90
N LEU A 164 -13.68 -12.32 6.13
CA LEU A 164 -12.98 -11.05 6.37
C LEU A 164 -11.59 -11.02 5.71
N LYS A 165 -10.84 -12.12 5.79
CA LYS A 165 -9.54 -12.23 5.09
C LYS A 165 -9.71 -12.20 3.57
N LEU A 166 -10.70 -12.88 3.02
CA LEU A 166 -11.00 -12.85 1.58
C LEU A 166 -11.37 -11.44 1.12
N GLN A 167 -12.18 -10.72 1.90
CA GLN A 167 -12.53 -9.35 1.61
C GLN A 167 -11.28 -8.45 1.61
N GLN A 168 -10.45 -8.55 2.65
CA GLN A 168 -9.21 -7.78 2.73
C GLN A 168 -8.25 -8.10 1.58
N TRP A 169 -8.14 -9.38 1.19
CA TRP A 169 -7.35 -9.77 0.02
C TRP A 169 -7.92 -9.21 -1.28
N ASN A 170 -9.24 -9.20 -1.43
CA ASN A 170 -9.89 -8.63 -2.60
C ASN A 170 -9.67 -7.11 -2.69
N GLU A 171 -9.82 -6.38 -1.58
CA GLU A 171 -9.53 -4.94 -1.49
C GLU A 171 -8.06 -4.67 -1.83
N ASN A 172 -7.13 -5.42 -1.25
CA ASN A 172 -5.69 -5.28 -1.56
C ASN A 172 -5.37 -5.58 -3.03
N VAL A 173 -5.99 -6.60 -3.63
CA VAL A 173 -5.80 -6.93 -5.05
C VAL A 173 -6.40 -5.83 -5.93
N GLN A 174 -7.56 -5.30 -5.57
CA GLN A 174 -8.18 -4.19 -6.28
C GLN A 174 -7.32 -2.92 -6.21
N ASP A 175 -6.84 -2.56 -5.03
CA ASP A 175 -5.94 -1.41 -4.84
C ASP A 175 -4.65 -1.60 -5.61
N TYR A 176 -4.05 -2.78 -5.54
CA TYR A 176 -2.85 -3.10 -6.31
C TYR A 176 -3.10 -2.97 -7.82
N LEU A 177 -4.18 -3.58 -8.34
CA LEU A 177 -4.54 -3.53 -9.76
C LEU A 177 -4.95 -2.13 -10.23
N SER A 178 -5.37 -1.26 -9.33
CA SER A 178 -5.71 0.13 -9.64
C SER A 178 -4.48 1.01 -9.92
N THR A 179 -3.29 0.56 -9.51
CA THR A 179 -2.06 1.32 -9.74
C THR A 179 -1.62 1.24 -11.21
N VAL A 180 -1.06 2.34 -11.72
CA VAL A 180 -0.45 2.42 -13.07
C VAL A 180 0.60 1.33 -13.27
N TYR A 181 1.37 1.05 -12.21
CA TYR A 181 2.42 0.04 -12.21
C TYR A 181 1.87 -1.37 -12.46
N SER A 182 0.71 -1.71 -11.90
CA SER A 182 0.09 -3.03 -12.11
C SER A 182 -0.44 -3.19 -13.53
N ILE A 183 -1.09 -2.16 -14.08
CA ILE A 183 -1.54 -2.18 -15.47
C ILE A 183 -0.33 -2.32 -16.40
N ALA A 184 0.73 -1.55 -16.16
CA ALA A 184 1.97 -1.67 -16.92
C ALA A 184 2.56 -3.08 -16.80
N PHE A 185 2.63 -3.65 -15.60
CA PHE A 185 3.13 -5.01 -15.37
C PHE A 185 2.33 -6.06 -16.15
N ILE A 186 0.99 -6.00 -16.10
CA ILE A 186 0.13 -6.91 -16.86
C ILE A 186 0.41 -6.81 -18.37
N LEU A 187 0.54 -5.59 -18.90
CA LEU A 187 0.86 -5.40 -20.31
C LEU A 187 2.23 -5.97 -20.69
N HIS A 188 3.25 -5.82 -19.83
CA HIS A 188 4.55 -6.46 -20.03
C HIS A 188 4.49 -7.98 -19.93
N LEU A 189 3.65 -8.53 -19.05
CA LEU A 189 3.45 -9.96 -18.93
C LEU A 189 2.79 -10.54 -20.20
N VAL A 190 1.81 -9.84 -20.76
CA VAL A 190 1.17 -10.20 -22.03
C VAL A 190 2.19 -10.16 -23.17
N GLU A 191 2.96 -9.08 -23.27
CA GLU A 191 4.05 -8.95 -24.25
C GLU A 191 5.06 -10.09 -24.13
N PHE A 192 5.53 -10.36 -22.91
CA PHE A 192 6.47 -11.44 -22.63
C PHE A 192 5.90 -12.80 -23.02
N THR A 193 4.64 -13.07 -22.69
CA THR A 193 4.00 -14.37 -22.98
C THR A 193 3.90 -14.61 -24.48
N ILE A 194 3.56 -13.58 -25.27
CA ILE A 194 3.50 -13.68 -26.73
C ILE A 194 4.90 -13.91 -27.29
N PHE A 195 5.89 -13.12 -26.85
CA PHE A 195 7.28 -13.27 -27.29
C PHE A 195 7.85 -14.64 -26.95
N PHE A 196 7.67 -15.09 -25.72
CA PHE A 196 8.15 -16.38 -25.23
C PHE A 196 7.49 -17.55 -25.97
N LYS A 197 6.17 -17.50 -26.19
CA LYS A 197 5.47 -18.50 -26.99
C LYS A 197 6.00 -18.56 -28.42
N TYR A 198 6.23 -17.41 -29.05
CA TYR A 198 6.81 -17.34 -30.39
C TYR A 198 8.20 -17.97 -30.42
N LEU A 199 9.05 -17.63 -29.44
CA LEU A 199 10.41 -18.15 -29.31
C LEU A 199 10.45 -19.68 -29.17
N LEU A 200 9.57 -20.26 -28.33
CA LEU A 200 9.44 -21.71 -28.20
C LEU A 200 8.94 -22.39 -29.48
N SER A 201 8.08 -21.71 -30.26
CA SER A 201 7.58 -22.25 -31.53
C SER A 201 8.63 -22.21 -32.64
N HIS A 202 9.54 -21.24 -32.60
CA HIS A 202 10.59 -21.06 -33.60
C HIS A 202 11.79 -22.00 -33.35
N TYR A 203 12.02 -22.39 -32.10
CA TYR A 203 13.10 -23.30 -31.68
C TYR A 203 12.54 -24.51 -30.92
N PRO A 204 11.83 -25.44 -31.61
CA PRO A 204 11.32 -26.65 -30.98
C PRO A 204 12.47 -27.57 -30.57
N ALA A 205 12.43 -28.08 -29.33
CA ALA A 205 13.35 -29.12 -28.89
C ALA A 205 12.80 -30.50 -29.30
N CYS A 206 13.43 -31.13 -30.30
CA CYS A 206 13.08 -32.48 -30.74
C CYS A 206 13.98 -33.56 -30.11
N ASP A 207 15.28 -33.29 -29.90
CA ASP A 207 16.24 -34.22 -29.29
C ASP A 207 17.07 -33.59 -28.14
N ASP A 208 17.69 -34.41 -27.28
CA ASP A 208 18.49 -33.95 -26.11
C ASP A 208 19.69 -33.06 -26.47
N LEU A 209 20.32 -33.29 -27.62
CA LEU A 209 21.38 -32.41 -28.14
C LEU A 209 20.82 -31.06 -28.60
N ASP A 210 19.64 -31.06 -29.22
CA ASP A 210 18.94 -29.85 -29.68
C ASP A 210 18.45 -29.00 -28.51
N VAL A 211 18.09 -29.61 -27.37
CA VAL A 211 17.69 -28.87 -26.16
C VAL A 211 18.79 -27.91 -25.71
N LYS A 212 20.05 -28.35 -25.70
CA LYS A 212 21.17 -27.52 -25.23
C LYS A 212 21.46 -26.37 -26.19
N GLU A 213 21.44 -26.64 -27.49
CA GLU A 213 21.67 -25.62 -28.52
C GLU A 213 20.53 -24.59 -28.55
N ASN A 214 19.27 -25.04 -28.48
CA ASN A 214 18.11 -24.17 -28.42
C ASN A 214 18.12 -23.32 -27.14
N LEU A 215 18.51 -23.88 -25.99
CA LEU A 215 18.61 -23.10 -24.74
C LEU A 215 19.63 -21.97 -24.84
N MET A 216 20.76 -22.19 -25.54
CA MET A 216 21.77 -21.15 -25.77
C MET A 216 21.26 -20.01 -26.66
N ILE A 217 20.20 -20.21 -27.45
CA ILE A 217 19.57 -19.16 -28.26
C ILE A 217 18.43 -18.49 -27.48
N VAL A 218 17.60 -19.30 -26.81
CA VAL A 218 16.40 -18.85 -26.10
C VAL A 218 16.77 -17.93 -24.94
N VAL A 219 17.75 -18.31 -24.11
CA VAL A 219 18.11 -17.55 -22.89
C VAL A 219 18.63 -16.15 -23.22
N PRO A 220 19.60 -15.96 -24.14
CA PRO A 220 20.05 -14.62 -24.52
C PRO A 220 18.93 -13.75 -25.10
N ASN A 221 18.02 -14.32 -25.90
CA ASN A 221 16.89 -13.57 -26.45
C ASN A 221 15.92 -13.10 -25.36
N ILE A 222 15.68 -13.92 -24.33
CA ILE A 222 14.89 -13.51 -23.15
C ILE A 222 15.60 -12.40 -22.36
N LEU A 223 16.92 -12.52 -22.16
CA LEU A 223 17.71 -11.51 -21.47
C LEU A 223 17.76 -10.18 -22.26
N LEU A 224 17.87 -10.24 -23.58
CA LEU A 224 17.81 -9.08 -24.47
C LEU A 224 16.42 -8.44 -24.42
N TRP A 225 15.35 -9.24 -24.45
CA TRP A 225 13.99 -8.74 -24.27
C TRP A 225 13.85 -8.00 -22.94
N PHE A 226 14.29 -8.61 -21.83
CA PHE A 226 14.24 -7.97 -20.51
C PHE A 226 15.05 -6.67 -20.48
N THR A 227 16.23 -6.69 -21.08
CA THR A 227 17.12 -5.52 -21.11
C THR A 227 16.48 -4.37 -21.90
N VAL A 228 15.95 -4.63 -23.09
CA VAL A 228 15.41 -3.60 -23.99
C VAL A 228 14.01 -3.15 -23.58
N ALA A 229 13.14 -4.07 -23.18
CA ALA A 229 11.75 -3.75 -22.86
C ALA A 229 11.56 -3.22 -21.43
N ILE A 230 12.46 -3.55 -20.50
CA ILE A 230 12.32 -3.20 -19.07
C ILE A 230 13.54 -2.43 -18.56
N ALA A 231 14.74 -3.03 -18.59
CA ALA A 231 15.89 -2.49 -17.88
C ALA A 231 16.33 -1.12 -18.42
N ILE A 232 16.44 -0.97 -19.74
CA ILE A 232 16.84 0.30 -20.36
C ILE A 232 15.78 1.40 -20.12
N PRO A 233 14.48 1.20 -20.43
CA PRO A 233 13.45 2.20 -20.12
C PRO A 233 13.42 2.59 -18.63
N CYS A 234 13.65 1.63 -17.73
CA CYS A 234 13.74 1.86 -16.28
C CYS A 234 14.97 2.69 -15.88
N LEU A 235 16.14 2.38 -16.43
CA LEU A 235 17.36 3.16 -16.18
C LEU A 235 17.24 4.58 -16.74
N VAL A 236 16.65 4.74 -17.93
CA VAL A 236 16.45 6.05 -18.54
C VAL A 236 15.43 6.86 -17.75
N SER A 237 14.29 6.28 -17.36
CA SER A 237 13.30 6.98 -16.54
C SER A 237 13.87 7.40 -15.19
N TYR A 238 14.64 6.51 -14.54
CA TYR A 238 15.37 6.84 -13.32
C TYR A 238 16.36 8.00 -13.53
N TYR A 239 17.16 7.96 -14.60
CA TYR A 239 18.15 8.99 -14.90
C TYR A 239 17.52 10.36 -15.18
N PHE A 240 16.42 10.40 -15.96
CA PHE A 240 15.69 11.65 -16.19
C PHE A 240 15.08 12.19 -14.91
N ASN A 241 14.53 11.31 -14.07
CA ASN A 241 14.00 11.74 -12.78
C ASN A 241 15.13 12.30 -11.89
N PHE A 242 16.29 11.63 -11.88
CA PHE A 242 17.52 12.05 -11.19
C PHE A 242 17.94 13.46 -11.52
N ILE A 243 18.03 13.79 -12.80
CA ILE A 243 18.37 15.15 -13.24
C ILE A 243 17.29 16.16 -12.80
N ARG A 244 16.01 15.78 -12.82
CA ARG A 244 14.90 16.70 -12.60
C ARG A 244 14.75 17.12 -11.14
N TYR A 245 14.88 16.20 -10.20
CA TYR A 245 14.53 16.48 -8.80
C TYR A 245 15.70 16.44 -7.80
N ASP A 246 16.90 15.96 -8.17
CA ASP A 246 18.08 15.93 -7.29
C ASP A 246 17.80 15.39 -5.86
N LEU A 247 16.85 14.45 -5.75
CA LEU A 247 16.35 13.90 -4.49
C LEU A 247 16.72 12.41 -4.36
N PRO A 248 17.12 11.96 -3.16
CA PRO A 248 17.55 10.57 -2.92
C PRO A 248 16.40 9.55 -2.88
N SER A 249 15.16 9.99 -2.62
CA SER A 249 13.96 9.14 -2.66
C SER A 249 13.31 9.25 -4.04
N MET A 250 13.90 8.57 -5.03
CA MET A 250 13.41 8.65 -6.40
C MET A 250 12.55 7.49 -6.82
N GLU A 251 11.31 7.84 -7.14
CA GLU A 251 10.39 6.99 -7.89
C GLU A 251 10.76 7.01 -9.38
N PHE A 252 10.31 6.00 -10.13
CA PHE A 252 10.51 5.98 -11.58
C PHE A 252 9.48 6.89 -12.25
N ASP A 253 9.88 7.70 -13.23
CA ASP A 253 8.92 8.46 -14.04
C ASP A 253 8.23 7.51 -15.04
N PRO A 254 6.94 7.20 -14.87
CA PRO A 254 6.24 6.23 -15.71
C PRO A 254 5.99 6.75 -17.14
N MET A 255 5.96 8.08 -17.32
CA MET A 255 5.78 8.70 -18.63
C MET A 255 7.07 8.56 -19.45
N ILE A 256 8.23 8.88 -18.86
CA ILE A 256 9.52 8.73 -19.54
C ILE A 256 9.78 7.27 -19.88
N PHE A 257 9.45 6.34 -18.97
CA PHE A 257 9.53 4.90 -19.25
C PHE A 257 8.75 4.53 -20.52
N SER A 258 7.50 4.97 -20.62
CA SER A 258 6.61 4.68 -21.75
C SER A 258 7.11 5.31 -23.06
N VAL A 259 7.60 6.56 -23.02
CA VAL A 259 8.19 7.25 -24.18
C VAL A 259 9.43 6.53 -24.69
N VAL A 260 10.33 6.12 -23.79
CA VAL A 260 11.56 5.40 -24.16
C VAL A 260 11.21 4.06 -24.80
N LYS A 261 10.23 3.34 -24.25
CA LYS A 261 9.74 2.08 -24.83
C LYS A 261 9.15 2.28 -26.23
N ILE A 262 8.36 3.33 -26.47
CA ILE A 262 7.88 3.69 -27.81
C ILE A 262 9.07 3.90 -28.76
N GLY A 263 10.10 4.63 -28.31
CA GLY A 263 11.32 4.86 -29.09
C GLY A 263 12.02 3.55 -29.48
N PHE A 264 12.17 2.61 -28.55
CA PHE A 264 12.75 1.29 -28.84
C PHE A 264 11.86 0.47 -29.76
N ALA A 265 10.55 0.41 -29.51
CA ALA A 265 9.61 -0.30 -30.36
C ALA A 265 9.63 0.23 -31.79
N TYR A 266 9.70 1.56 -31.94
CA TYR A 266 9.78 2.22 -33.24
C TYR A 266 11.10 1.92 -33.96
N THR A 267 12.24 2.00 -33.26
CA THR A 267 13.55 1.71 -33.86
C THR A 267 13.68 0.24 -34.27
N LEU A 268 13.25 -0.70 -33.42
CA LEU A 268 13.27 -2.13 -33.76
C LEU A 268 12.30 -2.49 -34.90
N SER A 269 11.11 -1.89 -34.93
CA SER A 269 10.09 -2.19 -35.96
C SER A 269 10.40 -1.54 -37.31
N GLY A 270 10.85 -0.27 -37.28
CA GLY A 270 10.96 0.60 -38.45
C GLY A 270 12.30 0.54 -39.18
N HIS A 271 13.39 0.07 -38.55
CA HIS A 271 14.73 0.14 -39.13
C HIS A 271 15.33 -1.19 -39.59
N SER A 272 14.57 -2.28 -39.68
CA SER A 272 15.11 -3.57 -40.15
C SER A 272 15.70 -3.53 -41.59
N GLN A 273 15.36 -2.51 -42.39
CA GLN A 273 15.97 -2.28 -43.71
C GLN A 273 17.09 -1.22 -43.72
N ALA A 274 17.17 -0.35 -42.70
CA ALA A 274 18.08 0.80 -42.66
C ALA A 274 19.33 0.56 -41.79
N LEU A 275 19.29 -0.41 -40.87
CA LEU A 275 20.47 -0.91 -40.15
C LEU A 275 21.34 -1.77 -41.10
N GLN A 276 21.92 -1.14 -42.13
CA GLN A 276 23.08 -1.67 -42.84
C GLN A 276 24.31 -1.56 -41.94
N ILE A 277 24.29 -2.29 -40.82
CA ILE A 277 25.42 -2.33 -39.91
C ILE A 277 26.53 -3.14 -40.59
N PRO A 278 27.77 -2.61 -40.64
CA PRO A 278 28.89 -3.34 -41.23
C PRO A 278 29.09 -4.69 -40.54
N LYS A 279 29.24 -5.75 -41.33
CA LYS A 279 29.37 -7.16 -40.91
C LYS A 279 30.57 -7.49 -40.00
N SER A 280 31.37 -6.50 -39.58
CA SER A 280 32.69 -6.73 -38.99
C SER A 280 32.70 -6.96 -37.47
N LEU A 281 31.55 -7.00 -36.80
CA LEU A 281 31.48 -7.25 -35.35
C LEU A 281 30.46 -8.36 -35.04
N CYS A 282 30.95 -9.47 -34.49
CA CYS A 282 30.21 -10.69 -34.15
C CYS A 282 28.96 -10.44 -33.30
N HIS A 283 28.99 -9.50 -32.35
CA HIS A 283 27.86 -9.23 -31.44
C HIS A 283 26.65 -8.56 -32.10
N TYR A 284 26.80 -8.05 -33.33
CA TYR A 284 25.66 -7.45 -34.05
C TYR A 284 24.75 -8.48 -34.70
N GLU A 285 25.25 -9.70 -34.95
CA GLU A 285 24.41 -10.77 -35.51
C GLU A 285 23.35 -11.22 -34.50
N GLU A 286 23.71 -11.32 -33.21
CA GLU A 286 22.78 -11.63 -32.13
C GLU A 286 21.70 -10.54 -31.97
N LEU A 287 22.12 -9.27 -31.91
CA LEU A 287 21.20 -8.14 -31.80
C LEU A 287 20.25 -8.04 -33.00
N ARG A 288 20.76 -8.32 -34.20
CA ARG A 288 19.97 -8.34 -35.43
C ARG A 288 18.95 -9.49 -35.39
N THR A 289 19.39 -10.68 -35.02
CA THR A 289 18.50 -11.85 -34.89
C THR A 289 17.41 -11.57 -33.85
N PHE A 290 17.77 -10.98 -32.71
CA PHE A 290 16.81 -10.53 -31.71
C PHE A 290 15.82 -9.50 -32.28
N ALA A 291 16.29 -8.49 -33.02
CA ALA A 291 15.42 -7.47 -33.60
C ALA A 291 14.43 -8.05 -34.62
N GLU A 292 14.87 -9.00 -35.45
CA GLU A 292 14.02 -9.72 -36.40
C GLU A 292 12.98 -10.58 -35.67
N LEU A 293 13.40 -11.38 -34.67
CA LEU A 293 12.50 -12.17 -33.83
C LEU A 293 11.49 -11.30 -33.05
N TYR A 294 11.95 -10.19 -32.47
CA TYR A 294 11.11 -9.25 -31.73
C TYR A 294 10.04 -8.63 -32.63
N LYS A 295 10.44 -8.20 -33.83
CA LYS A 295 9.54 -7.64 -34.82
C LYS A 295 8.52 -8.66 -35.30
N ASP A 296 8.93 -9.88 -35.59
CA ASP A 296 8.03 -10.92 -36.10
C ASP A 296 7.08 -11.45 -35.02
N ALA A 297 7.55 -11.54 -33.78
CA ALA A 297 6.74 -12.01 -32.65
C ALA A 297 5.71 -10.98 -32.17
N LEU A 298 6.12 -9.72 -32.02
CA LEU A 298 5.34 -8.69 -31.33
C LEU A 298 4.77 -7.63 -32.27
N GLY A 299 5.35 -7.45 -33.46
CA GLY A 299 4.93 -6.43 -34.42
C GLY A 299 4.88 -5.04 -33.79
N GLN A 300 3.71 -4.41 -33.83
CA GLN A 300 3.46 -3.07 -33.28
C GLN A 300 2.94 -3.08 -31.84
N LEU A 301 2.72 -4.25 -31.22
CA LEU A 301 2.17 -4.37 -29.87
C LEU A 301 2.95 -3.53 -28.83
N PRO A 302 4.29 -3.53 -28.78
CA PRO A 302 5.04 -2.80 -27.78
C PRO A 302 4.88 -1.27 -27.92
N LEU A 303 4.65 -0.79 -29.15
CA LEU A 303 4.35 0.60 -29.43
C LEU A 303 2.98 0.98 -28.88
N PHE A 304 1.95 0.15 -29.09
CA PHE A 304 0.62 0.39 -28.51
C PHE A 304 0.65 0.35 -26.98
N ILE A 305 1.38 -0.61 -26.38
CA ILE A 305 1.54 -0.67 -24.92
C ILE A 305 2.19 0.60 -24.39
N GLY A 306 3.26 1.08 -25.04
CA GLY A 306 3.90 2.34 -24.65
C GLY A 306 2.97 3.54 -24.80
N LEU A 307 2.16 3.61 -25.86
CA LEU A 307 1.19 4.69 -26.07
C LEU A 307 0.10 4.67 -24.99
N VAL A 308 -0.47 3.49 -24.69
CA VAL A 308 -1.44 3.31 -23.60
C VAL A 308 -0.82 3.73 -22.26
N GLY A 309 0.44 3.38 -22.02
CA GLY A 309 1.21 3.84 -20.85
C GLY A 309 1.24 5.37 -20.76
N CYS A 310 1.61 6.05 -21.85
CA CYS A 310 1.60 7.52 -21.89
C CYS A 310 0.21 8.13 -21.66
N VAL A 311 -0.85 7.54 -22.22
CA VAL A 311 -2.23 8.04 -22.02
C VAL A 311 -2.69 7.84 -20.58
N LEU A 312 -2.38 6.69 -19.98
CA LEU A 312 -2.69 6.42 -18.57
C LEU A 312 -1.96 7.39 -17.64
N THR A 313 -0.68 7.67 -17.90
CA THR A 313 0.06 8.65 -17.08
C THR A 313 -0.51 10.05 -17.24
N LEU A 314 -0.90 10.46 -18.44
CA LEU A 314 -1.57 11.77 -18.66
C LEU A 314 -2.98 11.86 -18.08
N TYR A 315 -3.66 10.75 -17.85
CA TYR A 315 -5.01 10.75 -17.27
C TYR A 315 -4.98 10.90 -15.74
N ILE A 316 -3.93 10.39 -15.10
CA ILE A 316 -3.80 10.33 -13.64
C ILE A 316 -3.10 11.58 -13.08
N PHE A 317 -2.28 12.25 -13.90
CA PHE A 317 -1.67 13.54 -13.60
C PHE A 317 -2.51 14.70 -14.11
#